data_AF-A0A257HJJ3-F1
#
_entry.id   AF-A0A257HJJ3-F1
#
_cell.length_a   1.000
_cell.length_b   1.000
_cell.length_c   1.000
_cell.angle_alpha   90.00
_cell.angle_beta   90.00
_cell.angle_gamma   90.00
#
_symmetry.space_group_name_H-M   'P 1'
#
loop_
_entity.id
_entity.type
_entity.pdbx_description
1 polymer ?
#
loop_
_entity_poly.entity_id
_entity_poly.type
_entity_poly.pdbx_seq_one_letter_code
_entity_poly.pdbx_strand_id
1 'polypeptide(L)'
;MSEHEASMGDGTVAQDFGDTRVIHMGGSLRAKAAVRSQDAGGVDEMSVAAADAAMKDLSGDFHNWMGDEVNRLIAAFETFRDAPPNSRDIGPLFRAAHDIRGQAGIFGYPIAAEIAGTLSKLLDKIEPDYLPMQLISHHVDSVKAIYRNNIRDYANPVATQIIHNLRKAIDRVVEARQKAMAEEARFRRTM
;
A
#
# COMPACT_ATOMS: atom_id res chain seq x y z
N MET A 1 -48.50 -5.14 15.99
CA MET A 1 -47.07 -4.86 16.21
C MET A 1 -46.82 -5.12 17.69
N SER A 2 -46.41 -6.35 18.02
CA SER A 2 -46.00 -6.72 19.37
C SER A 2 -44.56 -7.17 19.28
N GLU A 3 -43.66 -6.36 19.80
CA GLU A 3 -42.24 -6.71 19.98
C GLU A 3 -42.17 -7.66 21.17
N HIS A 4 -41.56 -8.84 20.97
CA HIS A 4 -41.37 -9.82 22.04
C HIS A 4 -39.90 -9.79 22.47
N GLU A 5 -39.59 -8.98 23.47
CA GLU A 5 -38.27 -8.97 24.11
C GLU A 5 -38.13 -10.17 25.05
N ALA A 6 -37.18 -11.06 24.73
CA ALA A 6 -36.73 -12.10 25.64
C ALA A 6 -35.32 -11.73 26.15
N SER A 7 -35.22 -11.39 27.43
CA SER A 7 -33.95 -11.08 28.10
C SER A 7 -33.27 -12.37 28.57
N MET A 8 -32.07 -12.66 28.06
CA MET A 8 -31.20 -13.71 28.60
C MET A 8 -30.14 -13.06 29.51
N GLY A 9 -30.05 -13.52 30.75
CA GLY A 9 -29.46 -12.85 31.93
C GLY A 9 -27.96 -12.48 31.94
N ASP A 10 -27.35 -12.09 30.82
CA ASP A 10 -25.99 -11.53 30.71
C ASP A 10 -25.99 -10.17 29.97
N GLY A 11 -27.13 -9.45 29.98
CA GLY A 11 -27.30 -8.20 29.24
C GLY A 11 -27.27 -8.35 27.71
N THR A 12 -27.34 -9.60 27.22
CA THR A 12 -27.43 -9.89 25.79
C THR A 12 -28.89 -9.79 25.35
N VAL A 13 -29.18 -8.89 24.42
CA VAL A 13 -30.53 -8.65 23.88
C VAL A 13 -30.57 -9.09 22.44
N ALA A 14 -31.53 -9.96 22.09
CA ALA A 14 -31.82 -10.29 20.71
C ALA A 14 -33.06 -9.50 20.26
N GLN A 15 -32.98 -8.84 19.12
CA GLN A 15 -34.06 -8.05 18.53
C GLN A 15 -34.29 -8.50 17.10
N ASP A 16 -35.54 -8.88 16.80
CA ASP A 16 -35.94 -9.42 15.50
C ASP A 16 -36.55 -8.33 14.63
N PHE A 17 -36.05 -8.21 13.40
CA PHE A 17 -36.52 -7.30 12.36
C PHE A 17 -36.85 -8.10 11.09
N GLY A 18 -38.10 -8.57 10.98
CA GLY A 18 -38.55 -9.37 9.84
C GLY A 18 -37.72 -10.66 9.71
N ASP A 19 -37.03 -10.84 8.57
CA ASP A 19 -36.16 -12.00 8.32
C ASP A 19 -34.75 -11.87 8.94
N THR A 20 -34.47 -10.79 9.68
CA THR A 20 -33.14 -10.55 10.27
C THR A 20 -33.19 -10.50 11.80
N ARG A 21 -32.36 -11.31 12.46
CA ARG A 21 -32.17 -11.28 13.91
C ARG A 21 -30.87 -10.59 14.29
N VAL A 22 -30.97 -9.52 15.08
CA VAL A 22 -29.81 -8.77 15.60
C VAL A 22 -29.57 -9.17 17.05
N ILE A 23 -28.35 -9.60 17.38
CA ILE A 23 -27.95 -9.98 18.74
C ILE A 23 -26.98 -8.95 19.29
N HIS A 24 -27.44 -8.14 20.23
CA HIS A 24 -26.63 -7.24 21.03
C HIS A 24 -26.03 -8.02 22.19
N MET A 25 -24.77 -8.44 22.06
CA MET A 25 -24.06 -9.11 23.14
C MET A 25 -23.82 -8.15 24.30
N GLY A 26 -24.29 -8.53 25.49
CA GLY A 26 -24.02 -7.81 26.73
C GLY A 26 -22.60 -8.03 27.23
N GLY A 27 -22.11 -7.07 28.03
CA GLY A 27 -20.77 -7.10 28.63
C GLY A 27 -19.70 -6.39 27.80
N SER A 28 -18.72 -5.80 28.48
CA SER A 28 -17.56 -5.20 27.80
C SER A 28 -16.61 -6.30 27.30
N LEU A 29 -15.90 -6.05 26.19
CA LEU A 29 -14.83 -6.92 25.71
C LEU A 29 -13.80 -7.23 26.81
N ARG A 30 -13.58 -6.28 27.73
CA ARG A 30 -12.71 -6.43 28.90
C ARG A 30 -13.20 -7.51 29.86
N ALA A 31 -14.51 -7.62 30.09
CA ALA A 31 -15.08 -8.67 30.95
C ALA A 31 -14.91 -10.06 30.33
N LYS A 32 -15.07 -10.18 29.00
CA LYS A 32 -14.85 -11.46 28.28
C LYS A 32 -13.38 -11.84 28.17
N ALA A 33 -12.48 -10.86 28.09
CA ALA A 33 -11.03 -11.08 28.10
C ALA A 33 -10.50 -11.52 29.47
N ALA A 34 -11.08 -11.02 30.57
CA ALA A 34 -10.63 -11.34 31.93
C ALA A 34 -10.79 -12.83 32.30
N VAL A 35 -11.77 -13.52 31.73
CA VAL A 35 -12.03 -14.96 31.99
C VAL A 35 -10.91 -15.85 31.45
N ARG A 36 -10.11 -15.40 30.46
CA ARG A 36 -8.95 -16.16 29.95
C ARG A 36 -7.65 -15.92 30.73
N SER A 37 -7.62 -14.96 31.66
CA SER A 37 -6.37 -14.50 32.27
C SER A 37 -6.00 -15.19 33.59
N GLN A 38 -6.87 -16.04 34.16
CA GLN A 38 -6.61 -16.63 35.48
C GLN A 38 -5.61 -17.80 35.48
N ASP A 39 -5.19 -18.29 34.30
CA ASP A 39 -4.23 -19.41 34.16
C ASP A 39 -2.88 -19.01 33.53
N ALA A 40 -2.62 -17.71 33.35
CA ALA A 40 -1.36 -17.23 32.76
C ALA A 40 -0.23 -17.15 33.82
N GLY A 41 0.16 -18.30 34.37
CA GLY A 41 1.37 -18.44 35.15
C GLY A 41 2.60 -18.33 34.26
N GLY A 42 3.29 -17.18 34.32
CA GLY A 42 4.62 -16.96 33.73
C GLY A 42 4.67 -17.00 32.20
N VAL A 43 5.15 -15.94 31.56
CA VAL A 43 5.65 -16.04 30.17
C VAL A 43 6.82 -17.02 30.19
N ASP A 44 6.57 -18.27 29.80
CA ASP A 44 7.59 -19.30 29.65
C ASP A 44 8.60 -18.86 28.60
N GLU A 45 9.89 -19.00 28.86
CA GLU A 45 10.97 -18.59 27.96
C GLU A 45 10.85 -19.32 26.59
N MET A 46 10.30 -20.54 26.60
CA MET A 46 9.96 -21.30 25.39
C MET A 46 8.81 -20.66 24.58
N SER A 47 7.86 -20.00 25.25
CA SER A 47 6.75 -19.29 24.59
C SER A 47 7.20 -17.97 23.97
N VAL A 48 8.18 -17.28 24.57
CA VAL A 48 8.83 -16.10 23.99
C VAL A 48 9.69 -16.50 22.80
N ALA A 49 10.50 -17.54 22.94
CA ALA A 49 11.34 -18.05 21.84
C ALA A 49 10.52 -18.53 20.63
N ALA A 50 9.38 -19.20 20.86
CA ALA A 50 8.46 -19.59 19.80
C ALA A 50 7.81 -18.39 19.11
N ALA A 51 7.46 -17.33 19.86
CA ALA A 51 6.95 -16.09 19.30
C ALA A 51 8.00 -15.36 18.43
N ASP A 52 9.24 -15.25 18.92
CA ASP A 52 10.34 -14.63 18.18
C ASP A 52 10.69 -15.39 16.90
N ALA A 53 10.66 -16.73 16.94
CA ALA A 53 10.85 -17.56 15.75
C ALA A 53 9.75 -17.32 14.70
N ALA A 54 8.48 -17.30 15.13
CA ALA A 54 7.36 -17.01 14.23
C ALA A 54 7.44 -15.59 13.63
N MET A 55 7.84 -14.59 14.42
CA MET A 55 8.05 -13.22 13.92
C MET A 55 9.20 -13.14 12.91
N LYS A 56 10.29 -13.89 13.14
CA LYS A 56 11.43 -13.94 12.23
C LYS A 56 11.05 -14.57 10.90
N ASP A 57 10.32 -15.69 10.92
CA ASP A 57 9.84 -16.35 9.71
C ASP A 57 8.92 -15.43 8.90
N LEU A 58 7.97 -14.78 9.58
CA LEU A 58 7.09 -13.79 8.95
C LEU A 58 7.86 -12.61 8.34
N SER A 59 8.93 -12.13 8.99
CA SER A 59 9.77 -11.07 8.42
C SER A 59 10.55 -11.54 7.18
N GLY A 60 10.94 -12.81 7.14
CA GLY A 60 11.52 -13.44 5.95
C GLY A 60 10.54 -13.48 4.79
N ASP A 61 9.30 -13.90 5.06
CA ASP A 61 8.23 -13.93 4.06
C ASP A 61 7.93 -12.53 3.50
N PHE A 62 7.84 -11.50 4.37
CA PHE A 62 7.66 -10.11 3.92
C PHE A 62 8.78 -9.62 3.02
N HIS A 63 10.03 -10.00 3.31
CA HIS A 63 11.16 -9.66 2.46
C HIS A 63 11.06 -10.34 1.08
N ASN A 64 10.68 -11.62 1.04
CA ASN A 64 10.51 -12.36 -0.21
C ASN A 64 9.37 -11.79 -1.05
N TRP A 65 8.21 -11.52 -0.44
CA TRP A 65 7.06 -10.93 -1.12
C TRP A 65 7.38 -9.55 -1.67
N MET A 66 8.08 -8.71 -0.90
CA MET A 66 8.57 -7.43 -1.42
C MET A 66 9.50 -7.63 -2.62
N GLY A 67 10.38 -8.61 -2.58
CA GLY A 67 11.26 -8.96 -3.70
C GLY A 67 10.48 -9.33 -4.97
N ASP A 68 9.40 -10.11 -4.82
CA ASP A 68 8.52 -10.46 -5.93
C ASP A 68 7.83 -9.23 -6.52
N GLU A 69 7.34 -8.32 -5.68
CA GLU A 69 6.75 -7.06 -6.16
C GLU A 69 7.77 -6.19 -6.91
N VAL A 70 9.00 -6.08 -6.40
CA VAL A 70 10.10 -5.34 -7.05
C VAL A 70 10.41 -5.95 -8.42
N ASN A 71 10.47 -7.28 -8.52
CA ASN A 71 10.73 -7.97 -9.79
C ASN A 71 9.61 -7.73 -10.80
N ARG A 72 8.34 -7.75 -10.37
CA ARG A 72 7.19 -7.43 -11.23
C ARG A 72 7.24 -5.99 -11.72
N LEU A 73 7.59 -5.04 -10.85
CA LEU A 73 7.76 -3.64 -11.23
C LEU A 73 8.85 -3.46 -12.30
N ILE A 74 10.01 -4.10 -12.12
CA ILE A 74 11.11 -4.05 -13.09
C ILE A 74 10.67 -4.63 -14.44
N ALA A 75 10.07 -5.83 -14.45
CA ALA A 75 9.63 -6.47 -15.68
C ALA A 75 8.56 -5.65 -16.41
N ALA A 76 7.62 -5.05 -15.68
CA ALA A 76 6.60 -4.18 -16.26
C ALA A 76 7.21 -2.90 -16.86
N PHE A 77 8.22 -2.33 -16.20
CA PHE A 77 8.95 -1.17 -16.72
C PHE A 77 9.75 -1.50 -17.98
N GLU A 78 10.46 -2.63 -18.00
CA GLU A 78 11.21 -3.08 -19.18
C GLU A 78 10.27 -3.29 -20.38
N THR A 79 9.15 -3.97 -20.17
CA THR A 79 8.11 -4.16 -21.19
C THR A 79 7.59 -2.83 -21.71
N PHE A 80 7.29 -1.88 -20.82
CA PHE A 80 6.81 -0.54 -21.20
C PHE A 80 7.87 0.27 -21.98
N ARG A 81 9.13 0.19 -21.55
CA ARG A 81 10.27 0.88 -22.18
C ARG A 81 10.55 0.37 -23.58
N ASP A 82 10.53 -0.96 -23.74
CA ASP A 82 10.94 -1.64 -24.98
C ASP A 82 9.79 -1.70 -26.02
N ALA A 83 8.56 -1.35 -25.60
CA ALA A 83 7.43 -1.21 -26.51
C ALA A 83 7.61 -0.01 -27.47
N PRO A 84 7.24 -0.17 -28.76
CA PRO A 84 7.23 0.92 -29.73
C PRO A 84 6.41 2.14 -29.30
N PRO A 85 6.77 3.36 -29.76
CA PRO A 85 5.91 4.53 -29.61
C PRO A 85 4.49 4.25 -30.15
N ASN A 86 3.44 4.71 -29.46
CA ASN A 86 2.01 4.47 -29.75
C ASN A 86 1.46 3.06 -29.44
N SER A 87 2.28 2.09 -29.02
CA SER A 87 1.80 0.77 -28.55
C SER A 87 2.10 0.52 -27.07
N ARG A 88 2.47 1.57 -26.33
CA ARG A 88 2.83 1.47 -24.91
C ARG A 88 1.59 1.29 -24.05
N ASP A 89 1.49 0.15 -23.39
CA ASP A 89 0.48 -0.09 -22.35
C ASP A 89 1.05 0.24 -20.98
N ILE A 90 0.52 1.30 -20.37
CA ILE A 90 0.88 1.74 -19.01
C ILE A 90 0.27 0.84 -17.92
N GLY A 91 -0.78 0.09 -18.23
CA GLY A 91 -1.57 -0.67 -17.26
C GLY A 91 -0.76 -1.62 -16.37
N PRO A 92 0.11 -2.48 -16.93
CA PRO A 92 0.96 -3.37 -16.14
C PRO A 92 1.88 -2.62 -15.18
N LEU A 93 2.53 -1.55 -15.66
CA LEU A 93 3.44 -0.75 -14.86
C LEU A 93 2.69 0.01 -13.74
N PHE A 94 1.52 0.56 -14.04
CA PHE A 94 0.67 1.22 -13.06
C PHE A 94 0.23 0.26 -11.95
N ARG A 95 -0.23 -0.95 -12.31
CA ARG A 95 -0.64 -1.98 -11.33
C ARG A 95 0.51 -2.38 -10.41
N ALA A 96 1.68 -2.70 -10.97
CA ALA A 96 2.84 -3.06 -10.17
C ALA A 96 3.26 -1.93 -9.20
N ALA A 97 3.23 -0.67 -9.65
CA ALA A 97 3.49 0.47 -8.78
C ALA A 97 2.42 0.63 -7.68
N HIS A 98 1.15 0.42 -8.03
CA HIS A 98 0.03 0.54 -7.10
C HIS A 98 0.04 -0.56 -6.03
N ASP A 99 0.38 -1.79 -6.39
CA ASP A 99 0.47 -2.92 -5.46
C ASP A 99 1.59 -2.69 -4.44
N ILE A 100 2.78 -2.26 -4.90
CA ILE A 100 3.87 -1.86 -4.00
C ILE A 100 3.43 -0.73 -3.06
N ARG A 101 2.74 0.29 -3.58
CA ARG A 101 2.20 1.39 -2.75
C ARG A 101 1.31 0.86 -1.63
N GLY A 102 0.44 -0.12 -1.92
CA GLY A 102 -0.50 -0.69 -0.95
C GLY A 102 0.14 -1.66 0.05
N GLN A 103 1.15 -2.41 -0.39
CA GLN A 103 1.67 -3.55 0.37
C GLN A 103 3.01 -3.31 1.04
N ALA A 104 3.89 -2.49 0.46
CA ALA A 104 5.27 -2.34 0.94
C ALA A 104 5.35 -1.76 2.36
N GLY A 105 4.38 -0.95 2.79
CA GLY A 105 4.29 -0.48 4.18
C GLY A 105 4.07 -1.63 5.17
N ILE A 106 3.24 -2.62 4.81
CA ILE A 106 2.97 -3.82 5.61
C ILE A 106 4.23 -4.70 5.68
N PHE A 107 5.00 -4.76 4.58
CA PHE A 107 6.25 -5.52 4.51
C PHE A 107 7.43 -4.84 5.22
N GLY A 108 7.24 -3.65 5.80
CA GLY A 108 8.30 -2.91 6.49
C GLY A 108 9.18 -2.04 5.58
N TYR A 109 8.69 -1.69 4.39
CA TYR A 109 9.34 -0.81 3.42
C TYR A 109 8.51 0.46 3.14
N PRO A 110 8.27 1.32 4.15
CA PRO A 110 7.41 2.50 3.99
C PRO A 110 7.93 3.49 2.94
N ILE A 111 9.25 3.61 2.80
CA ILE A 111 9.87 4.45 1.78
C ILE A 111 9.60 3.92 0.37
N ALA A 112 9.63 2.60 0.16
CA ALA A 112 9.30 2.02 -1.14
C ALA A 112 7.82 2.26 -1.48
N ALA A 113 6.92 2.16 -0.50
CA ALA A 113 5.51 2.50 -0.67
C ALA A 113 5.33 3.96 -1.13
N GLU A 114 6.07 4.89 -0.53
CA GLU A 114 6.02 6.30 -0.90
C GLU A 114 6.52 6.56 -2.33
N ILE A 115 7.67 5.97 -2.70
CA ILE A 115 8.24 6.13 -4.05
C ILE A 115 7.27 5.54 -5.09
N ALA A 116 6.77 4.32 -4.85
CA ALA A 116 5.82 3.68 -5.74
C ALA A 116 4.51 4.47 -5.85
N GLY A 117 4.02 5.05 -4.74
CA GLY A 117 2.85 5.92 -4.76
C GLY A 117 3.04 7.20 -5.59
N THR A 118 4.24 7.79 -5.55
CA THR A 118 4.56 8.94 -6.40
C THR A 118 4.64 8.53 -7.87
N LEU A 119 5.19 7.35 -8.17
CA LEU A 119 5.18 6.81 -9.52
C LEU A 119 3.75 6.56 -10.02
N SER A 120 2.87 5.93 -9.23
CA SER A 120 1.47 5.75 -9.60
C SER A 120 0.77 7.08 -9.91
N LYS A 121 1.05 8.15 -9.15
CA LYS A 121 0.52 9.50 -9.41
C LYS A 121 0.97 10.03 -10.78
N LEU A 122 2.24 9.83 -11.14
CA LEU A 122 2.76 10.24 -12.45
C LEU A 122 2.04 9.49 -13.58
N LEU A 123 1.95 8.17 -13.44
CA LEU A 123 1.34 7.28 -14.44
C LEU A 123 -0.17 7.52 -14.61
N ASP A 124 -0.88 7.91 -13.55
CA ASP A 124 -2.30 8.27 -13.59
C ASP A 124 -2.57 9.62 -14.29
N LYS A 125 -1.59 10.53 -14.27
CA LYS A 125 -1.80 11.94 -14.66
C LYS A 125 -1.29 12.28 -16.06
N ILE A 126 -0.47 11.43 -16.66
CA ILE A 126 0.20 11.71 -17.92
C ILE A 126 -0.02 10.55 -18.88
N GLU A 127 -0.34 10.88 -20.13
CA GLU A 127 -0.58 9.91 -21.17
C GLU A 127 0.71 9.17 -21.56
N PRO A 128 0.64 7.89 -21.96
CA PRO A 128 1.82 7.03 -22.16
C PRO A 128 2.93 7.62 -23.04
N ASP A 129 2.56 8.35 -24.09
CA ASP A 129 3.52 8.92 -25.05
C ASP A 129 4.25 10.17 -24.52
N TYR A 130 3.72 10.82 -23.48
CA TYR A 130 4.31 12.02 -22.87
C TYR A 130 5.07 11.72 -21.56
N LEU A 131 5.14 10.45 -21.17
CA LEU A 131 5.80 10.05 -19.94
C LEU A 131 7.34 10.19 -20.05
N PRO A 132 7.99 10.89 -19.10
CA PRO A 132 9.44 11.02 -19.09
C PRO A 132 10.11 9.72 -18.66
N MET A 133 10.70 9.00 -19.62
CA MET A 133 11.26 7.67 -19.36
C MET A 133 12.34 7.62 -18.27
N GLN A 134 13.22 8.61 -18.24
CA GLN A 134 14.26 8.69 -17.22
C GLN A 134 13.67 8.85 -15.82
N LEU A 135 12.59 9.62 -15.66
CA LEU A 135 11.96 9.80 -14.36
C LEU A 135 11.33 8.48 -13.88
N ILE A 136 10.68 7.73 -14.76
CA ILE A 136 10.15 6.40 -14.42
C ILE A 136 11.29 5.46 -14.01
N SER A 137 12.37 5.41 -14.80
CA SER A 137 13.55 4.59 -14.46
C SER A 137 14.06 4.91 -13.07
N HIS A 138 14.24 6.19 -12.74
CA HIS A 138 14.71 6.60 -11.42
C HIS A 138 13.78 6.14 -10.27
N HIS A 139 12.46 6.08 -10.48
CA HIS A 139 11.56 5.52 -9.47
C HIS A 139 11.78 4.01 -9.29
N VAL A 140 11.85 3.26 -10.39
CA VAL A 140 12.07 1.80 -10.38
C VAL A 140 13.42 1.48 -9.74
N ASP A 141 14.47 2.19 -10.13
CA ASP A 141 15.82 2.04 -9.59
C ASP A 141 15.87 2.39 -8.10
N SER A 142 15.13 3.42 -7.68
CA SER A 142 15.05 3.81 -6.26
C SER A 142 14.33 2.73 -5.43
N VAL A 143 13.18 2.21 -5.90
CA VAL A 143 12.48 1.11 -5.22
C VAL A 143 13.38 -0.13 -5.11
N LYS A 144 14.07 -0.49 -6.20
CA LYS A 144 15.04 -1.59 -6.23
C LYS A 144 16.19 -1.35 -5.24
N ALA A 145 16.72 -0.13 -5.15
CA ALA A 145 17.80 0.21 -4.23
C ALA A 145 17.34 0.15 -2.76
N ILE A 146 16.13 0.60 -2.44
CA ILE A 146 15.55 0.52 -1.09
C ILE A 146 15.42 -0.93 -0.65
N TYR A 147 14.91 -1.80 -1.53
CA TYR A 147 14.82 -3.24 -1.26
C TYR A 147 16.20 -3.89 -1.09
N ARG A 148 17.12 -3.69 -2.04
CA ARG A 148 18.46 -4.31 -2.01
C ARG A 148 19.30 -3.90 -0.82
N ASN A 149 19.18 -2.65 -0.38
CA ASN A 149 19.90 -2.13 0.79
C ASN A 149 19.12 -2.31 2.10
N ASN A 150 17.96 -2.99 2.05
CA ASN A 150 17.08 -3.24 3.17
C ASN A 150 16.76 -1.97 3.99
N ILE A 151 16.46 -0.86 3.32
CA ILE A 151 16.17 0.42 3.97
C ILE A 151 14.71 0.41 4.44
N ARG A 152 14.49 0.37 5.76
CA ARG A 152 13.18 0.20 6.39
C ARG A 152 12.65 1.45 7.11
N ASP A 153 13.48 2.47 7.28
CA ASP A 153 13.13 3.69 8.00
C ASP A 153 13.69 4.95 7.34
N TYR A 154 13.23 6.11 7.83
CA TYR A 154 13.60 7.43 7.34
C TYR A 154 14.89 7.98 7.97
N ALA A 155 15.61 7.17 8.76
CA ALA A 155 16.88 7.60 9.34
C ALA A 155 17.97 7.72 8.27
N ASN A 156 17.77 7.10 7.10
CA ASN A 156 18.67 7.25 5.96
C ASN A 156 18.42 8.59 5.23
N PRO A 157 19.33 9.58 5.35
CA PRO A 157 19.13 10.91 4.75
C PRO A 157 19.13 10.86 3.22
N VAL A 158 19.85 9.91 2.62
CA VAL A 158 19.90 9.73 1.16
C VAL A 158 18.54 9.27 0.65
N ALA A 159 17.93 8.27 1.30
CA ALA A 159 16.61 7.78 0.93
C ALA A 159 15.54 8.88 1.03
N THR A 160 15.55 9.65 2.12
CA THR A 160 14.63 10.78 2.31
C THR A 160 14.81 11.86 1.25
N GLN A 161 16.06 12.17 0.88
CA GLN A 161 16.35 13.15 -0.17
C GLN A 161 15.89 12.66 -1.56
N ILE A 162 16.04 11.37 -1.85
CA ILE A 162 15.56 10.77 -3.11
C ILE A 162 14.04 10.96 -3.23
N ILE A 163 13.26 10.59 -2.20
CA ILE A 163 11.81 10.75 -2.20
C ILE A 163 11.42 12.20 -2.48
N HIS A 164 12.04 13.15 -1.79
CA HIS A 164 11.77 14.57 -1.96
C HIS A 164 12.06 15.06 -3.39
N ASN A 165 13.19 14.64 -3.95
CA ASN A 165 13.58 15.03 -5.31
C ASN A 165 12.64 14.43 -6.35
N LEU A 166 12.27 13.16 -6.21
CA LEU A 166 11.34 12.47 -7.11
C LEU A 166 9.95 13.10 -7.06
N ARG A 167 9.44 13.43 -5.87
CA ARG A 167 8.17 14.16 -5.69
C ARG A 167 8.18 15.49 -6.43
N LYS A 168 9.20 16.32 -6.18
CA LYS A 168 9.35 17.61 -6.85
C LYS A 168 9.45 17.46 -8.37
N ALA A 169 10.15 16.45 -8.86
CA ALA A 169 10.25 16.19 -10.29
C ALA A 169 8.88 15.84 -10.88
N ILE A 170 8.11 14.97 -10.23
CA ILE A 170 6.76 14.62 -10.68
C ILE A 170 5.85 15.84 -10.70
N ASP A 171 5.80 16.62 -9.62
CA ASP A 171 4.91 17.78 -9.54
C ASP A 171 5.21 18.78 -10.67
N ARG A 172 6.49 19.04 -10.96
CA ARG A 172 6.90 19.87 -12.10
C ARG A 172 6.44 19.32 -13.45
N VAL A 173 6.60 18.02 -13.69
CA VAL A 173 6.21 17.40 -14.97
C VAL A 173 4.69 17.41 -15.13
N VAL A 174 3.95 17.06 -14.07
CA VAL A 174 2.49 17.04 -14.10
C VAL A 174 1.93 18.45 -14.31
N GLU A 175 2.43 19.45 -13.58
CA GLU A 175 2.02 20.84 -13.77
C GLU A 175 2.32 21.36 -15.18
N ALA A 176 3.50 21.05 -15.71
CA ALA A 176 3.88 21.44 -17.08
C ALA A 176 2.95 20.81 -18.12
N ARG A 177 2.64 19.51 -17.98
CA ARG A 177 1.72 18.81 -18.90
C ARG A 177 0.30 19.35 -18.82
N GLN A 178 -0.20 19.62 -17.61
CA GLN A 178 -1.54 20.20 -17.42
C GLN A 178 -1.67 21.58 -18.05
N LYS A 179 -0.65 22.44 -17.93
CA LYS A 179 -0.63 23.75 -18.58
C LYS A 179 -0.66 23.62 -20.10
N ALA A 180 0.18 22.74 -20.67
CA ALA A 180 0.20 22.47 -22.11
C ALA A 180 -1.18 22.01 -22.63
N MET A 181 -1.82 21.06 -21.94
CA MET A 181 -3.17 20.59 -22.33
C MET A 181 -4.22 21.70 -22.25
N ALA A 182 -4.15 22.57 -21.23
CA ALA A 182 -5.07 23.70 -21.09
C ALA A 182 -4.90 24.73 -22.21
N GLU A 183 -3.65 24.99 -22.64
CA GLU A 183 -3.34 25.88 -23.76
C GLU A 183 -3.83 25.30 -25.09
N GLU A 184 -3.59 24.01 -25.35
CA GLU A 184 -4.09 23.29 -26.53
C GLU A 184 -5.63 23.34 -26.61
N ALA A 185 -6.31 23.12 -25.47
CA ALA A 185 -7.76 23.18 -25.39
C ALA A 185 -8.31 24.59 -25.62
N ARG A 186 -7.62 25.62 -25.12
CA ARG A 186 -7.98 27.03 -25.38
C ARG A 186 -7.84 27.37 -26.85
N PHE A 187 -6.73 26.99 -27.47
CA PHE A 187 -6.47 27.24 -28.89
C PHE A 187 -7.52 26.60 -29.79
N ARG A 188 -7.91 25.34 -29.48
CA ARG A 188 -8.97 24.62 -30.20
C ARG A 188 -10.36 25.27 -30.07
N ARG A 189 -10.62 26.01 -29.00
CA ARG A 189 -11.91 26.71 -28.78
C ARG A 189 -11.98 28.06 -29.49
N THR A 190 -10.84 28.63 -29.85
CA THR A 190 -10.74 29.94 -30.53
C THR A 190 -10.63 29.84 -32.06
N MET A 191 -10.52 28.62 -32.60
CA MET A 191 -10.64 28.30 -34.04
C MET A 191 -12.03 27.76 -34.33
#